data_AF-A0A5D8QG10-F1
#
_entry.id   AF-A0A5D8QG10-F1
#
_cell.length_a   1.000
_cell.length_b   1.000
_cell.length_c   1.000
_cell.angle_alpha   90.00
_cell.angle_beta   90.00
_cell.angle_gamma   90.00
#
_symmetry.space_group_name_H-M   'P 1'
#
loop_
_entity.id
_entity.type
_entity.pdbx_description
1 polymer ?
#
loop_
_entity_poly.entity_id
_entity_poly.type
_entity_poly.pdbx_seq_one_letter_code
_entity_poly.pdbx_strand_id
1 'polypeptide(L)'
;MIKFIRSEVKRIYGVEIPLDREHIVGHYQINPVTKPNCPGSEFQFDAIIAALKGSESSTGNQGNSASGTVLYRVQVGAYGVKANAEKTLEAIKAKGYDTMLVQVGNLYKVQVGAYSKKENADNMAAKLKADGFDTFITTQGGTTVSVESASASITVGSKVKIKSSAAKYSTGQAIPDWVKNNTYTVQQLGDGKVLLKEIVSWVNISDVSLV
;
A
#
# COMPACT_ATOMS: atom_id res chain seq x y z
N MET A 1 -15.37 26.76 5.55
CA MET A 1 -15.37 27.91 6.48
C MET A 1 -14.45 29.03 6.02
N ILE A 2 -13.13 28.83 5.91
CA ILE A 2 -12.16 29.88 5.51
C ILE A 2 -12.43 30.56 4.15
N LYS A 3 -12.96 29.82 3.16
CA LYS A 3 -13.32 30.37 1.83
C LYS A 3 -14.38 31.47 1.93
N PHE A 4 -15.44 31.21 2.70
CA PHE A 4 -16.55 32.14 2.90
C PHE A 4 -16.12 33.42 3.60
N ILE A 5 -15.22 33.30 4.59
CA ILE A 5 -14.68 34.46 5.31
C ILE A 5 -13.88 35.35 4.34
N ARG A 6 -13.03 34.76 3.49
CA ARG A 6 -12.22 35.51 2.52
C ARG A 6 -13.07 36.20 1.46
N SER A 7 -14.07 35.51 0.90
CA SER A 7 -14.98 36.11 -0.08
C SER A 7 -15.75 37.27 0.53
N GLU A 8 -16.19 37.14 1.79
CA GLU A 8 -16.98 38.15 2.47
C GLU A 8 -16.14 39.38 2.87
N VAL A 9 -14.90 39.18 3.33
CA VAL A 9 -13.98 40.28 3.63
C VAL A 9 -13.62 41.06 2.36
N LYS A 10 -13.35 40.37 1.25
CA LYS A 10 -13.13 41.03 -0.06
C LYS A 10 -14.37 41.80 -0.50
N ARG A 11 -15.57 41.24 -0.29
CA ARG A 11 -16.84 41.88 -0.67
C ARG A 11 -17.15 43.13 0.16
N ILE A 12 -16.94 43.08 1.48
CA ILE A 12 -17.31 44.17 2.39
C ILE A 12 -16.22 45.25 2.45
N TYR A 13 -14.95 44.84 2.50
CA TYR A 13 -13.83 45.74 2.77
C TYR A 13 -12.94 45.97 1.56
N GLY A 14 -13.16 45.29 0.43
CA GLY A 14 -12.28 45.36 -0.74
C GLY A 14 -10.89 44.77 -0.53
N VAL A 15 -10.63 44.19 0.65
CA VAL A 15 -9.32 43.66 1.04
C VAL A 15 -9.26 42.17 0.71
N GLU A 16 -8.27 41.78 -0.08
CA GLU A 16 -7.99 40.38 -0.36
C GLU A 16 -7.04 39.82 0.70
N ILE A 17 -7.51 38.84 1.47
CA ILE A 17 -6.65 38.14 2.44
C ILE A 17 -5.72 37.21 1.66
N PRO A 18 -4.39 37.47 1.68
CA PRO A 18 -3.42 36.64 0.98
C PRO A 18 -3.43 35.22 1.56
N LEU A 19 -3.19 34.26 0.67
CA LEU A 19 -3.21 32.84 1.00
C LEU A 19 -1.89 32.22 0.54
N ASP A 20 -0.84 32.56 1.27
CA ASP A 20 0.51 32.07 1.08
C ASP A 20 1.10 31.70 2.45
N ARG A 21 2.24 31.01 2.41
CA ARG A 21 2.90 30.55 3.63
C ARG A 21 3.40 31.71 4.48
N GLU A 22 3.69 32.87 3.90
CA GLU A 22 4.22 34.02 4.63
C GLU A 22 3.16 34.68 5.53
N HIS A 23 1.89 34.63 5.11
CA HIS A 23 0.76 35.20 5.85
C HIS A 23 -0.04 34.19 6.69
N ILE A 24 0.33 32.89 6.64
CA ILE A 24 -0.26 31.85 7.49
C ILE A 24 0.66 31.61 8.68
N VAL A 25 0.17 31.96 9.88
CA VAL A 25 0.91 31.76 11.12
C VAL A 25 0.71 30.32 11.64
N GLY A 26 1.78 29.54 11.68
CA GLY A 26 1.82 28.20 12.24
C GLY A 26 2.04 28.19 13.76
N HIS A 27 1.77 27.05 14.39
CA HIS A 27 1.93 26.88 15.84
C HIS A 27 3.35 27.17 16.34
N TYR A 28 4.38 26.82 15.56
CA TYR A 28 5.77 27.15 15.85
C TYR A 28 6.01 28.67 15.96
N GLN A 29 5.41 29.46 15.07
CA GLN A 29 5.59 30.92 15.07
C GLN A 29 4.88 31.59 16.25
N ILE A 30 3.87 30.93 16.84
CA ILE A 30 3.10 31.44 17.99
C ILE A 30 3.71 30.98 19.32
N ASN A 31 4.18 29.73 19.40
CA ASN A 31 4.74 29.16 20.61
C ASN A 31 5.99 28.32 20.29
N PRO A 32 7.10 28.99 19.94
CA PRO A 32 8.33 28.31 19.55
C PRO A 32 8.95 27.51 20.71
N VAL A 33 8.68 27.89 21.95
CA VAL A 33 9.28 27.29 23.16
C VAL A 33 8.70 25.92 23.47
N THR A 34 7.37 25.77 23.42
CA THR A 34 6.71 24.50 23.78
C THR A 34 6.35 23.64 22.57
N LYS A 35 6.35 24.23 21.36
CA LYS A 35 5.98 23.55 20.11
C LYS A 35 6.94 23.88 18.95
N PRO A 36 8.25 23.61 19.11
CA PRO A 36 9.29 23.95 18.12
C PRO A 36 9.06 23.30 16.75
N ASN A 37 8.40 22.14 16.72
CA ASN A 37 8.24 21.33 15.52
C ASN A 37 6.77 21.20 15.07
N CYS A 38 5.86 22.07 15.52
CA CYS A 38 4.46 22.01 15.11
C CYS A 38 4.14 23.08 14.04
N PRO A 39 3.53 22.69 12.90
CA PRO A 39 2.78 21.45 12.68
C PRO A 39 3.59 20.27 12.11
N GLY A 40 4.91 20.40 11.96
CA GLY A 40 5.81 19.35 11.47
C GLY A 40 6.18 19.55 10.00
N SER A 41 7.31 18.97 9.58
CA SER A 41 7.78 19.04 8.17
C SER A 41 6.83 18.39 7.18
N GLU A 42 6.01 17.44 7.65
CA GLU A 42 5.04 16.69 6.85
C GLU A 42 3.67 17.37 6.74
N PHE A 43 3.47 18.54 7.37
CA PHE A 43 2.18 19.23 7.28
C PHE A 43 1.97 19.79 5.87
N GLN A 44 0.86 19.39 5.24
CA GLN A 44 0.58 19.64 3.83
C GLN A 44 0.05 21.06 3.57
N PHE A 45 0.80 22.09 3.99
CA PHE A 45 0.44 23.50 3.79
C PHE A 45 0.12 23.80 2.32
N ASP A 46 0.95 23.29 1.41
CA ASP A 46 0.80 23.54 -0.02
C ASP A 46 -0.50 22.95 -0.59
N ALA A 47 -0.86 21.73 -0.17
CA ALA A 47 -2.08 21.06 -0.61
C ALA A 47 -3.33 21.80 -0.11
N ILE A 48 -3.31 22.24 1.16
CA ILE A 48 -4.42 22.99 1.74
C ILE A 48 -4.56 24.37 1.08
N ILE A 49 -3.45 25.09 0.87
CA ILE A 49 -3.44 26.39 0.18
C ILE A 49 -3.97 26.24 -1.25
N ALA A 50 -3.54 25.22 -1.98
CA ALA A 50 -4.02 24.92 -3.33
C ALA A 50 -5.54 24.64 -3.36
N ALA A 51 -6.02 23.76 -2.46
CA ALA A 51 -7.45 23.45 -2.32
C ALA A 51 -8.30 24.65 -1.89
N LEU A 52 -7.71 25.64 -1.23
CA LEU A 52 -8.37 26.89 -0.83
C LEU A 52 -8.37 27.95 -1.94
N LYS A 53 -7.37 27.94 -2.84
CA LYS A 53 -7.31 28.80 -4.04
C LYS A 53 -8.22 28.29 -5.16
N GLY A 54 -8.29 26.98 -5.37
CA GLY A 54 -9.18 26.34 -6.35
C GLY A 54 -10.25 25.51 -5.66
N SER A 55 -11.51 25.92 -5.71
CA SER A 55 -12.61 25.09 -5.23
C SER A 55 -12.95 24.00 -6.25
N GLU A 56 -12.44 22.78 -6.07
CA GLU A 56 -13.20 21.55 -6.34
C GLU A 56 -12.81 20.48 -5.31
N SER A 57 -13.84 19.87 -4.73
CA SER A 57 -13.74 18.73 -3.84
C SER A 57 -14.51 17.60 -4.51
N SER A 58 -13.87 16.48 -4.83
CA SER A 58 -14.41 15.15 -4.52
C SER A 58 -13.43 14.02 -4.85
N THR A 59 -13.29 13.15 -3.87
CA THR A 59 -12.81 11.76 -3.88
C THR A 59 -13.24 10.96 -5.11
N GLY A 60 -12.33 10.12 -5.61
CA GLY A 60 -12.70 8.82 -6.19
C GLY A 60 -12.44 8.61 -7.68
N ASN A 61 -11.42 7.79 -7.93
CA ASN A 61 -11.20 6.97 -9.12
C ASN A 61 -10.58 7.60 -10.39
N GLN A 62 -9.81 6.75 -11.06
CA GLN A 62 -8.78 6.99 -12.06
C GLN A 62 -9.15 7.90 -13.25
N GLY A 63 -8.17 8.67 -13.75
CA GLY A 63 -8.30 9.31 -15.07
C GLY A 63 -7.31 10.43 -15.43
N ASN A 64 -6.01 10.16 -15.38
CA ASN A 64 -4.95 10.71 -16.23
C ASN A 64 -4.64 12.25 -16.34
N SER A 65 -3.38 12.57 -15.98
CA SER A 65 -2.46 13.59 -16.52
C SER A 65 -2.71 15.10 -16.32
N ALA A 66 -1.90 15.75 -15.45
CA ALA A 66 -0.71 16.54 -15.83
C ALA A 66 -0.27 17.57 -14.75
N SER A 67 1.06 17.65 -14.53
CA SER A 67 1.88 18.73 -13.93
C SER A 67 1.85 18.96 -12.41
N GLY A 68 2.98 18.96 -11.67
CA GLY A 68 4.38 19.00 -12.12
C GLY A 68 5.41 18.74 -11.01
N THR A 69 5.47 17.52 -10.49
CA THR A 69 6.71 16.98 -9.92
C THR A 69 7.05 15.69 -10.66
N VAL A 70 8.17 15.70 -11.38
CA VAL A 70 8.71 14.48 -12.00
C VAL A 70 9.10 13.54 -10.86
N LEU A 71 8.39 12.42 -10.73
CA LEU A 71 8.72 11.37 -9.77
C LEU A 71 9.68 10.38 -10.41
N TYR A 72 10.84 10.23 -9.80
CA TYR A 72 11.83 9.20 -10.11
C TYR A 72 11.42 7.90 -9.41
N ARG A 73 11.00 6.92 -10.21
CA ARG A 73 10.51 5.63 -9.75
C ARG A 73 11.61 4.60 -9.92
N VAL A 74 11.91 3.85 -8.86
CA VAL A 74 12.92 2.78 -8.90
C VAL A 74 12.21 1.49 -9.29
N GLN A 75 12.55 0.95 -10.46
CA GLN A 75 11.97 -0.27 -11.04
C GLN A 75 13.01 -1.40 -10.98
N VAL A 76 12.62 -2.61 -10.58
CA VAL A 76 13.52 -3.78 -10.51
C VAL A 76 13.31 -4.76 -11.67
N GLY A 77 12.18 -4.65 -12.36
CA GLY A 77 11.90 -5.48 -13.53
C GLY A 77 10.63 -5.07 -14.23
N ALA A 78 10.51 -5.48 -15.50
CA ALA A 78 9.32 -5.36 -16.32
C ALA A 78 9.03 -6.72 -16.97
N TYR A 79 7.89 -7.31 -16.66
CA TYR A 79 7.54 -8.67 -17.04
C TYR A 79 6.26 -8.67 -17.86
N GLY A 80 6.20 -9.45 -18.94
CA GLY A 80 4.95 -9.67 -19.68
C GLY A 80 3.95 -10.56 -18.94
N VAL A 81 4.39 -11.28 -17.91
CA VAL A 81 3.58 -12.24 -17.13
C VAL A 81 3.53 -11.80 -15.67
N LYS A 82 2.31 -11.65 -15.14
CA LYS A 82 2.06 -11.19 -13.75
C LYS A 82 2.78 -12.04 -12.71
N ALA A 83 2.68 -13.37 -12.82
CA ALA A 83 3.28 -14.31 -11.87
C ALA A 83 4.82 -14.17 -11.74
N ASN A 84 5.52 -13.79 -12.82
CA ASN A 84 6.97 -13.56 -12.76
C ASN A 84 7.30 -12.26 -12.03
N ALA A 85 6.46 -11.23 -12.20
CA ALA A 85 6.59 -9.98 -11.47
C ALA A 85 6.29 -10.17 -9.98
N GLU A 86 5.29 -10.98 -9.64
CA GLU A 86 4.93 -11.33 -8.27
C GLU A 86 6.09 -12.05 -7.55
N LYS A 87 6.72 -13.06 -8.18
CA LYS A 87 7.90 -13.73 -7.62
C LYS A 87 9.03 -12.76 -7.28
N THR A 88 9.29 -11.80 -8.17
CA THR A 88 10.35 -10.80 -7.97
C THR A 88 9.97 -9.82 -6.86
N LEU A 89 8.70 -9.41 -6.84
CA LEU A 89 8.15 -8.56 -5.78
C LEU A 89 8.27 -9.23 -4.41
N GLU A 90 7.93 -10.52 -4.30
CA GLU A 90 8.09 -11.30 -3.08
C GLU A 90 9.56 -11.42 -2.65
N ALA A 91 10.48 -11.63 -3.60
CA ALA A 91 11.92 -11.71 -3.30
C ALA A 91 12.46 -10.39 -2.74
N ILE A 92 12.03 -9.25 -3.28
CA ILE A 92 12.44 -7.92 -2.80
C ILE A 92 11.77 -7.60 -1.46
N LYS A 93 10.49 -7.96 -1.29
CA LYS A 93 9.77 -7.80 -0.03
C LYS A 93 10.37 -8.63 1.10
N ALA A 94 10.82 -9.86 0.81
CA ALA A 94 11.52 -10.72 1.76
C ALA A 94 12.85 -10.13 2.24
N LYS A 95 13.48 -9.26 1.43
CA LYS A 95 14.67 -8.49 1.79
C LYS A 95 14.36 -7.22 2.61
N GLY A 96 13.08 -6.96 2.88
CA GLY A 96 12.63 -5.84 3.73
C GLY A 96 12.33 -4.55 2.98
N TYR A 97 12.28 -4.57 1.65
CA TYR A 97 11.96 -3.41 0.84
C TYR A 97 10.45 -3.31 0.58
N ASP A 98 9.93 -2.08 0.63
CA ASP A 98 8.54 -1.83 0.25
C ASP A 98 8.41 -1.78 -1.28
N THR A 99 7.53 -2.61 -1.83
CA THR A 99 7.40 -2.83 -3.28
C THR A 99 5.96 -2.82 -3.72
N MET A 100 5.73 -2.25 -4.89
CA MET A 100 4.44 -2.20 -5.57
C MET A 100 4.54 -2.73 -6.99
N LEU A 101 3.48 -3.38 -7.45
CA LEU A 101 3.34 -3.80 -8.83
C LEU A 101 2.63 -2.71 -9.62
N VAL A 102 3.19 -2.31 -10.76
CA VAL A 102 2.70 -1.23 -11.61
C VAL A 102 2.52 -1.76 -13.02
N GLN A 103 1.36 -1.60 -13.62
CA GLN A 103 1.11 -1.99 -15.00
C GLN A 103 1.24 -0.78 -15.93
N VAL A 104 2.06 -0.94 -16.97
CA VAL A 104 2.24 0.02 -18.06
C VAL A 104 2.06 -0.73 -19.36
N GLY A 105 0.92 -0.50 -20.03
CA GLY A 105 0.52 -1.29 -21.19
C GLY A 105 0.37 -2.78 -20.82
N ASN A 106 1.10 -3.64 -21.53
CA ASN A 106 1.06 -5.10 -21.34
C ASN A 106 2.16 -5.63 -20.40
N LEU A 107 2.87 -4.73 -19.71
CA LEU A 107 3.99 -5.07 -18.84
C LEU A 107 3.64 -4.82 -17.38
N TYR A 108 3.95 -5.80 -16.54
CA TYR A 108 3.92 -5.74 -15.10
C TYR A 108 5.30 -5.35 -14.58
N LYS A 109 5.41 -4.15 -14.04
CA LYS A 109 6.65 -3.55 -13.54
C LYS A 109 6.69 -3.63 -12.02
N VAL A 110 7.82 -4.05 -11.47
CA VAL A 110 8.04 -4.07 -10.01
C VAL A 110 8.73 -2.79 -9.61
N GLN A 111 8.11 -1.98 -8.75
CA GLN A 111 8.59 -0.66 -8.31
C GLN A 111 8.86 -0.66 -6.80
N VAL A 112 9.97 -0.07 -6.34
CA VAL A 112 10.42 -0.04 -4.92
C VAL A 112 10.36 1.37 -4.31
N GLY A 113 9.54 2.24 -4.91
CA GLY A 113 9.37 3.62 -4.45
C GLY A 113 9.26 4.62 -5.59
N ALA A 114 8.71 5.79 -5.26
CA ALA A 114 8.61 6.96 -6.14
C ALA A 114 9.12 8.19 -5.39
N TYR A 115 10.17 8.82 -5.90
CA TYR A 115 10.87 9.91 -5.22
C TYR A 115 10.78 11.20 -6.03
N SER A 116 10.59 12.34 -5.38
CA SER A 116 10.64 13.65 -6.03
C SER A 116 12.07 14.10 -6.39
N LYS A 117 13.09 13.48 -5.76
CA LYS A 117 14.51 13.75 -6.01
C LYS A 117 15.19 12.53 -6.61
N LYS A 118 15.91 12.73 -7.73
CA LYS A 118 16.65 11.65 -8.42
C LYS A 118 17.68 10.99 -7.50
N GLU A 119 18.39 11.77 -6.69
CA GLU A 119 19.40 11.27 -5.76
C GLU A 119 18.84 10.23 -4.77
N ASN A 120 17.62 10.42 -4.28
CA ASN A 120 16.97 9.43 -3.41
C ASN A 120 16.65 8.13 -4.16
N ALA A 121 16.25 8.25 -5.43
CA ALA A 121 16.04 7.10 -6.30
C ALA A 121 17.36 6.38 -6.63
N ASP A 122 18.44 7.13 -6.88
CA ASP A 122 19.78 6.59 -7.11
C ASP A 122 20.30 5.84 -5.87
N ASN A 123 20.10 6.39 -4.67
CA ASN A 123 20.47 5.74 -3.41
C ASN A 123 19.70 4.43 -3.17
N MET A 124 18.39 4.41 -3.48
CA MET A 124 17.59 3.20 -3.37
C MET A 124 17.98 2.16 -4.43
N ALA A 125 18.24 2.60 -5.67
CA ALA A 125 18.75 1.76 -6.74
C ALA A 125 20.11 1.13 -6.38
N ALA A 126 21.02 1.90 -5.77
CA ALA A 126 22.31 1.41 -5.31
C ALA A 126 22.18 0.34 -4.22
N LYS A 127 21.26 0.53 -3.26
CA LYS A 127 20.97 -0.47 -2.21
C LYS A 127 20.46 -1.79 -2.81
N LEU A 128 19.47 -1.70 -3.70
CA LEU A 128 18.91 -2.86 -4.38
C LEU A 128 19.97 -3.57 -5.24
N LYS A 129 20.84 -2.82 -5.91
CA LYS A 129 21.94 -3.39 -6.69
C LYS A 129 23.00 -4.06 -5.83
N ALA A 130 23.31 -3.52 -4.65
CA ALA A 130 24.18 -4.17 -3.67
C ALA A 130 23.59 -5.49 -3.15
N ASP A 131 22.26 -5.57 -3.05
CA ASP A 131 21.54 -6.81 -2.69
C ASP A 131 21.32 -7.78 -3.86
N GLY A 132 21.84 -7.46 -5.05
CA GLY A 132 21.83 -8.33 -6.22
C GLY A 132 20.63 -8.15 -7.17
N PHE A 133 19.87 -7.05 -7.03
CA PHE A 133 18.74 -6.75 -7.89
C PHE A 133 19.10 -5.71 -8.96
N ASP A 134 18.79 -6.01 -10.22
CA ASP A 134 18.96 -5.04 -11.31
C ASP A 134 17.87 -3.96 -11.24
N THR A 135 18.29 -2.69 -11.18
CA THR A 135 17.35 -1.56 -11.04
C THR A 135 17.45 -0.55 -12.18
N PHE A 136 16.31 0.05 -12.52
CA PHE A 136 16.17 1.11 -13.51
C PHE A 136 15.33 2.26 -12.95
N ILE A 137 15.75 3.51 -13.16
CA ILE A 137 14.98 4.68 -12.73
C ILE A 137 14.14 5.18 -13.91
N THR A 138 12.82 5.24 -13.72
CA THR A 138 11.88 5.73 -14.73
C THR A 138 11.07 6.91 -14.20
N THR A 139 10.72 7.83 -15.10
CA THR A 139 9.80 8.93 -14.84
C THR A 139 8.39 8.65 -15.35
N GLN A 140 8.20 7.52 -16.05
CA GLN A 140 6.88 7.09 -16.54
C GLN A 140 6.07 6.48 -15.40
N GLY A 141 4.89 7.06 -15.14
CA GLY A 141 3.89 6.47 -14.26
C GLY A 141 3.13 5.31 -14.94
N GLY A 142 2.49 4.48 -14.13
CA GLY A 142 1.57 3.44 -14.58
C GLY A 142 0.47 3.22 -13.54
N THR A 143 -0.49 2.37 -13.87
CA THR A 143 -1.58 2.04 -12.95
C THR A 143 -1.07 1.04 -11.93
N THR A 144 -1.26 1.31 -10.64
CA THR A 144 -0.91 0.37 -9.57
C THR A 144 -1.79 -0.87 -9.67
N VAL A 145 -1.18 -2.04 -9.84
CA VAL A 145 -1.88 -3.32 -9.78
C VAL A 145 -1.84 -3.78 -8.33
N SER A 146 -3.01 -4.01 -7.75
CA SER A 146 -3.11 -4.72 -6.49
C SER A 146 -2.59 -6.14 -6.69
N VAL A 147 -1.41 -6.41 -6.16
CA VAL A 147 -0.98 -7.79 -5.90
C VAL A 147 -1.85 -8.25 -4.74
N GLU A 148 -2.96 -8.91 -5.06
CA GLU A 148 -3.65 -9.73 -4.08
C GLU A 148 -2.61 -10.67 -3.52
N SER A 149 -2.32 -10.46 -2.23
CA SER A 149 -1.28 -11.19 -1.50
C SER A 149 -1.45 -12.66 -1.82
N ALA A 150 -0.43 -13.27 -2.40
CA ALA A 150 -0.39 -14.71 -2.62
C ALA A 150 -0.69 -15.37 -1.28
N SER A 151 -1.94 -15.82 -1.13
CA SER A 151 -2.37 -16.58 0.02
C SER A 151 -1.55 -17.85 -0.07
N ALA A 152 -0.66 -18.04 0.89
CA ALA A 152 0.24 -19.18 0.93
C ALA A 152 -0.55 -20.44 0.58
N SER A 153 -0.21 -21.07 -0.55
CA SER A 153 -0.94 -22.21 -1.07
C SER A 153 -0.67 -23.38 -0.15
N ILE A 154 -1.70 -23.83 0.56
CA ILE A 154 -1.64 -24.97 1.46
C ILE A 154 -1.24 -26.20 0.62
N THR A 155 -0.15 -26.87 0.99
CA THR A 155 0.33 -28.10 0.33
C THR A 155 0.22 -29.30 1.27
N VAL A 156 0.22 -30.51 0.73
CA VAL A 156 0.23 -31.75 1.54
C VAL A 156 1.48 -31.75 2.42
N GLY A 157 1.29 -31.93 3.74
CA GLY A 157 2.35 -31.84 4.75
C GLY A 157 2.45 -30.48 5.44
N SER A 158 1.73 -29.45 4.96
CA SER A 158 1.65 -28.16 5.64
C SER A 158 0.98 -28.28 7.00
N LYS A 159 1.45 -27.48 7.97
CA LYS A 159 0.77 -27.31 9.26
C LYS A 159 -0.26 -26.20 9.13
N VAL A 160 -1.48 -26.49 9.53
CA VAL A 160 -2.59 -25.57 9.46
C VAL A 160 -3.34 -25.54 10.78
N LYS A 161 -3.83 -24.37 11.14
CA LYS A 161 -4.71 -24.17 12.28
C LYS A 161 -6.11 -23.84 11.77
N ILE A 162 -7.10 -24.44 12.39
CA ILE A 162 -8.50 -24.14 12.08
C ILE A 162 -8.83 -22.79 12.71
N LYS A 163 -9.49 -21.90 11.96
CA LYS A 163 -9.92 -20.60 12.47
C LYS A 163 -11.02 -20.80 13.51
N SER A 164 -11.06 -19.95 14.52
CA SER A 164 -12.17 -19.94 15.50
C SER A 164 -13.52 -19.63 14.85
N SER A 165 -13.53 -18.96 13.70
CA SER A 165 -14.72 -18.66 12.91
C SER A 165 -15.30 -19.87 12.16
N ALA A 166 -14.57 -20.99 12.11
CA ALA A 166 -15.02 -22.19 11.42
C ALA A 166 -16.15 -22.89 12.21
N ALA A 167 -17.36 -22.90 11.65
CA ALA A 167 -18.53 -23.45 12.34
C ALA A 167 -18.70 -24.96 12.09
N LYS A 168 -18.43 -25.42 10.87
CA LYS A 168 -18.71 -26.79 10.41
C LYS A 168 -17.55 -27.35 9.61
N TYR A 169 -17.32 -28.65 9.74
CA TYR A 169 -16.48 -29.41 8.82
C TYR A 169 -17.11 -29.41 7.42
N SER A 170 -16.32 -29.70 6.39
CA SER A 170 -16.84 -29.94 5.04
C SER A 170 -17.77 -31.16 4.99
N THR A 171 -17.72 -32.05 5.99
CA THR A 171 -18.66 -33.17 6.19
C THR A 171 -20.01 -32.74 6.79
N GLY A 172 -20.18 -31.46 7.16
CA GLY A 172 -21.43 -30.90 7.71
C GLY A 172 -21.56 -30.97 9.24
N GLN A 173 -20.69 -31.71 9.92
CA GLN A 173 -20.64 -31.79 11.38
C GLN A 173 -20.12 -30.48 12.00
N ALA A 174 -20.60 -30.13 13.20
CA ALA A 174 -20.10 -28.96 13.93
C ALA A 174 -18.67 -29.21 14.43
N ILE A 175 -17.80 -28.20 14.31
CA ILE A 175 -16.42 -28.28 14.79
C ILE A 175 -16.39 -28.04 16.30
N PRO A 176 -15.88 -28.99 17.12
CA PRO A 176 -15.71 -28.78 18.55
C PRO A 176 -14.67 -27.70 18.87
N ASP A 177 -14.81 -27.00 19.99
CA ASP A 177 -13.89 -25.90 20.33
C ASP A 177 -12.46 -26.37 20.63
N TRP A 178 -12.29 -27.59 21.14
CA TRP A 178 -10.96 -28.20 21.33
C TRP A 178 -10.20 -28.37 20.00
N VAL A 179 -10.91 -28.40 18.86
CA VAL A 179 -10.32 -28.51 17.54
C VAL A 179 -9.87 -27.15 17.00
N LYS A 180 -10.61 -26.07 17.28
CA LYS A 180 -10.42 -24.73 16.67
C LYS A 180 -9.17 -23.97 17.12
N ASN A 181 -8.38 -24.52 18.03
CA ASN A 181 -7.16 -23.88 18.54
C ASN A 181 -5.90 -24.73 18.39
N ASN A 182 -6.01 -25.90 17.79
CA ASN A 182 -4.91 -26.82 17.63
C ASN A 182 -4.33 -26.78 16.21
N THR A 183 -3.07 -27.18 16.09
CA THR A 183 -2.36 -27.26 14.81
C THR A 183 -2.42 -28.69 14.28
N TYR A 184 -2.74 -28.82 13.00
CA TYR A 184 -2.94 -30.08 12.31
C TYR A 184 -2.11 -30.17 11.06
N THR A 185 -1.78 -31.38 10.64
CA THR A 185 -1.02 -31.63 9.42
C THR A 185 -1.97 -31.94 8.27
N VAL A 186 -1.77 -31.27 7.14
CA VAL A 186 -2.54 -31.55 5.93
C VAL A 186 -2.11 -32.90 5.36
N GLN A 187 -3.04 -33.86 5.35
CA GLN A 187 -2.83 -35.18 4.76
C GLN A 187 -3.13 -35.18 3.27
N GLN A 188 -4.21 -34.50 2.84
CA GLN A 188 -4.65 -34.44 1.46
C GLN A 188 -5.34 -33.12 1.15
N LEU A 189 -5.30 -32.71 -0.11
CA LEU A 189 -6.00 -31.56 -0.67
C LEU A 189 -6.92 -32.05 -1.78
N GLY A 190 -8.12 -31.50 -1.86
CA GLY A 190 -9.05 -31.81 -2.95
C GLY A 190 -10.21 -30.82 -2.94
N ASP A 191 -10.62 -30.35 -4.12
CA ASP A 191 -11.87 -29.60 -4.31
C ASP A 191 -12.15 -28.50 -3.25
N GLY A 192 -11.15 -27.63 -3.01
CA GLY A 192 -11.24 -26.49 -2.08
C GLY A 192 -11.17 -26.83 -0.58
N LYS A 193 -10.91 -28.10 -0.23
CA LYS A 193 -10.88 -28.61 1.15
C LYS A 193 -9.57 -29.33 1.45
N VAL A 194 -9.25 -29.41 2.74
CA VAL A 194 -8.06 -30.06 3.31
C VAL A 194 -8.48 -31.18 4.25
N LEU A 195 -7.85 -32.35 4.12
CA LEU A 195 -7.97 -33.45 5.07
C LEU A 195 -6.88 -33.31 6.14
N LEU A 196 -7.28 -33.25 7.40
CA LEU A 196 -6.35 -33.14 8.52
C LEU A 196 -5.98 -34.51 9.05
N LYS A 197 -4.69 -34.83 9.14
CA LYS A 197 -4.17 -36.16 9.47
C LYS A 197 -4.61 -36.67 10.84
N GLU A 198 -4.61 -35.79 11.84
CA GLU A 198 -4.81 -36.17 13.24
C GLU A 198 -6.29 -36.37 13.59
N ILE A 199 -7.21 -35.72 12.87
CA ILE A 199 -8.67 -35.84 13.08
C ILE A 199 -9.40 -36.50 11.91
N VAL A 200 -8.68 -36.83 10.84
CA VAL A 200 -9.17 -37.47 9.59
C VAL A 200 -10.47 -36.82 9.09
N SER A 201 -10.53 -35.49 9.16
CA SER A 201 -11.72 -34.72 8.84
C SER A 201 -11.41 -33.65 7.81
N TRP A 202 -12.35 -33.45 6.89
CA TRP A 202 -12.25 -32.42 5.86
C TRP A 202 -12.68 -31.05 6.39
N VAL A 203 -11.84 -30.04 6.17
CA VAL A 203 -12.09 -28.64 6.50
C VAL A 203 -11.88 -27.80 5.24
N ASN A 204 -12.65 -26.73 5.05
CA ASN A 204 -12.45 -25.85 3.90
C ASN A 204 -11.14 -25.07 4.02
N ILE A 205 -10.46 -24.85 2.90
CA ILE A 205 -9.23 -24.05 2.86
C ILE A 205 -9.47 -22.62 3.37
N SER A 206 -10.67 -22.08 3.16
CA SER A 206 -11.09 -20.77 3.69
C SER A 206 -11.13 -20.71 5.22
N ASP A 207 -11.37 -21.85 5.88
CA ASP A 207 -11.59 -21.96 7.32
C ASP A 207 -10.31 -22.36 8.08
N VAL A 208 -9.18 -22.47 7.37
CA VAL A 208 -7.87 -22.77 7.94
C VAL A 208 -6.86 -21.66 7.63
N SER A 209 -5.83 -21.57 8.45
CA SER A 209 -4.68 -20.69 8.25
C SER A 209 -3.40 -21.50 8.41
N LEU A 210 -2.44 -21.33 7.49
CA LEU A 210 -1.09 -21.87 7.61
C LEU A 210 -0.41 -21.35 8.88
N VAL A 211 0.33 -22.23 9.56
CA VAL A 211 1.12 -21.95 10.77
C VAL A 211 2.56 -22.38 10.57
#